data_AF-A0A3E1D822-F1
#
_entry.id   AF-A0A3E1D822-F1
#
_cell.length_a   1.000
_cell.length_b   1.000
_cell.length_c   1.000
_cell.angle_alpha   90.00
_cell.angle_beta   90.00
_cell.angle_gamma   90.00
#
_symmetry.space_group_name_H-M   'P 1'
#
loop_
_entity.id
_entity.type
_entity.pdbx_description
1 polymer ?
#
loop_
_entity_poly.entity_id
_entity_poly.type
_entity_poly.pdbx_seq_one_letter_code
_entity_poly.pdbx_strand_id
1 'polypeptide(L)'
;MPKRPDSLETLQLSHELLRRIPKGRTITAPELREQLADAGFERDMRTIQRQLETLSEFFDIDRDDSTKPYQYSWKPYAKGLSLPCLSTQESLLLMLAEQHLSNLLPAKLMKSMESFHPGA
;
A
#
# COMPACT_ATOMS: atom_id res chain seq x y z
N MET A 1 0.29 29.56 18.00
CA MET A 1 0.08 28.12 18.33
C MET A 1 0.54 27.32 17.12
N PRO A 2 1.41 26.31 17.25
CA PRO A 2 1.90 25.58 16.08
C PRO A 2 0.71 24.81 15.49
N LYS A 3 0.44 25.08 14.21
CA LYS A 3 -0.62 24.45 13.43
C LYS A 3 -0.33 22.94 13.45
N ARG A 4 -1.18 22.16 14.12
CA ARG A 4 -1.12 20.69 14.04
C ARG A 4 -1.08 20.38 12.54
N PRO A 5 -0.07 19.65 12.02
CA PRO A 5 -0.16 19.19 10.63
C PRO A 5 -1.52 18.50 10.48
N ASP A 6 -2.28 18.89 9.46
CA ASP A 6 -3.64 18.39 9.28
C ASP A 6 -3.60 16.86 9.38
N SER A 7 -4.43 16.27 10.23
CA SER A 7 -4.44 14.83 10.45
C SER A 7 -4.59 14.06 9.13
N LEU A 8 -5.26 14.67 8.17
CA LEU A 8 -5.36 14.25 6.77
C LEU A 8 -4.00 14.15 6.08
N GLU A 9 -3.14 15.17 6.18
CA GLU A 9 -1.80 15.15 5.56
C GLU A 9 -0.93 14.03 6.15
N THR A 10 -1.04 13.80 7.46
CA THR A 10 -0.30 12.71 8.14
C THR A 10 -0.80 11.35 7.68
N LEU A 11 -2.11 11.19 7.53
CA LEU A 11 -2.73 9.97 7.01
C LEU A 11 -2.32 9.73 5.54
N GLN A 12 -2.36 10.76 4.70
CA GLN A 12 -1.95 10.69 3.30
C GLN A 12 -0.48 10.28 3.18
N LEU A 13 0.42 10.90 3.96
CA LEU A 13 1.83 10.53 3.99
C LEU A 13 2.02 9.06 4.39
N SER A 14 1.33 8.63 5.44
CA SER A 14 1.38 7.24 5.94
C SER A 14 0.92 6.26 4.88
N HIS A 15 -0.18 6.59 4.18
CA HIS A 15 -0.71 5.80 3.09
C HIS A 15 0.28 5.68 1.92
N GLU A 16 0.88 6.80 1.50
CA GLU A 16 1.83 6.83 0.39
C GLU A 16 3.12 6.06 0.71
N LEU A 17 3.58 6.09 1.96
CA LEU A 17 4.69 5.27 2.44
C LEU A 17 4.35 3.77 2.35
N LEU A 18 3.22 3.36 2.92
CA LEU A 18 2.78 1.96 2.92
C LEU A 18 2.64 1.40 1.49
N ARG A 19 2.18 2.23 0.53
CA ARG A 19 2.03 1.85 -0.88
C ARG A 19 3.38 1.65 -1.60
N ARG A 20 4.43 2.34 -1.17
CA ARG A 20 5.77 2.30 -1.80
C ARG A 20 6.69 1.23 -1.22
N ILE A 21 6.43 0.76 0.00
CA ILE A 21 7.21 -0.33 0.59
C ILE A 21 6.97 -1.59 -0.26
N PRO A 22 8.02 -2.20 -0.83
CA PRO A 22 7.89 -3.36 -1.70
C PRO A 22 7.69 -4.65 -0.89
N LYS A 23 7.16 -5.68 -1.56
CA LYS A 23 7.13 -7.06 -1.06
C LYS A 23 8.20 -7.89 -1.77
N GLY A 24 9.05 -8.57 -1.00
CA GLY A 24 10.12 -9.44 -1.53
C GLY A 24 11.36 -8.72 -2.09
N ARG A 25 11.39 -7.38 -2.00
CA ARG A 25 12.56 -6.53 -2.21
C ARG A 25 12.68 -5.59 -1.02
N THR A 26 13.76 -4.83 -0.93
CA THR A 26 13.94 -3.80 0.09
C THR A 26 13.95 -2.40 -0.52
N ILE A 27 13.64 -1.41 0.30
CA ILE A 27 13.76 0.01 -0.03
C ILE A 27 14.31 0.77 1.17
N THR A 28 15.02 1.86 0.94
CA THR A 28 15.61 2.70 1.98
C THR A 28 14.81 3.98 2.22
N ALA A 29 14.95 4.59 3.40
CA ALA A 29 14.29 5.86 3.69
C ALA A 29 14.65 7.01 2.71
N PRO A 30 15.90 7.14 2.21
CA PRO A 30 16.24 8.10 1.16
C PRO A 30 15.53 7.85 -0.16
N GLU A 31 15.44 6.61 -0.62
CA GLU A 31 14.72 6.25 -1.85
C GLU A 31 13.22 6.54 -1.71
N LEU A 32 12.62 6.21 -0.55
CA LEU A 32 11.24 6.55 -0.26
C LEU A 32 10.99 8.06 -0.27
N ARG A 33 11.93 8.85 0.26
CA ARG A 33 11.83 10.32 0.24
C ARG A 33 11.84 10.87 -1.18
N GLU A 34 12.71 10.36 -2.04
CA GLU A 34 12.78 10.76 -3.45
C GLU A 34 11.46 10.43 -4.16
N GLN A 35 10.96 9.19 -4.02
CA GLN A 35 9.68 8.78 -4.59
C GLN A 35 8.46 9.53 -4.04
N LEU A 36 8.55 10.06 -2.82
CA LEU A 36 7.53 10.91 -2.23
C LEU A 36 7.58 12.33 -2.80
N ALA A 37 8.79 12.90 -2.91
CA ALA A 37 9.00 14.23 -3.52
C ALA A 37 8.51 14.26 -4.98
N ASP A 38 8.83 13.23 -5.76
CA ASP A 38 8.35 13.07 -7.15
C ASP A 38 6.82 12.99 -7.25
N ALA A 39 6.16 12.54 -6.18
CA ALA A 39 4.70 12.48 -6.09
C ALA A 39 4.08 13.73 -5.44
N GLY A 40 4.87 14.78 -5.18
CA GLY A 40 4.42 16.05 -4.58
C GLY A 40 4.38 16.07 -3.05
N PHE A 41 4.93 15.04 -2.39
CA PHE A 41 5.00 14.95 -0.93
C PHE A 41 6.37 15.39 -0.40
N GLU A 42 6.55 16.69 -0.23
CA GLU A 42 7.78 17.27 0.33
C GLU A 42 7.82 17.11 1.85
N ARG A 43 8.59 16.13 2.33
CA ARG A 43 8.80 15.87 3.76
C ARG A 43 10.27 15.69 4.09
N ASP A 44 10.64 16.16 5.27
CA ASP A 44 12.01 16.00 5.77
C ASP A 44 12.30 14.54 6.14
N MET A 45 13.58 14.17 6.09
CA MET A 45 14.05 12.81 6.37
C MET A 45 13.63 12.31 7.76
N ARG A 46 13.65 13.18 8.78
CA ARG A 46 13.32 12.80 10.16
C ARG A 46 11.84 12.45 10.29
N THR A 47 10.97 13.17 9.59
CA THR A 47 9.54 12.87 9.53
C THR A 47 9.27 11.53 8.85
N ILE A 48 9.93 11.24 7.72
CA ILE A 48 9.81 9.95 7.02
C ILE A 48 10.29 8.80 7.91
N GLN A 49 11.46 8.93 8.52
CA GLN A 49 12.02 7.90 9.41
C GLN A 49 11.12 7.65 10.62
N ARG A 50 10.61 8.69 11.27
CA ARG A 50 9.65 8.55 12.38
C ARG A 50 8.38 7.84 11.94
N GLN A 51 7.85 8.19 10.76
CA GLN A 51 6.64 7.56 10.25
C GLN A 51 6.88 6.08 9.91
N LEU A 52 8.02 5.75 9.32
CA LEU A 52 8.42 4.36 9.03
C LEU A 52 8.60 3.54 10.31
N GLU A 53 9.16 4.12 11.36
CA GLU A 53 9.27 3.49 12.67
C GLU A 53 7.89 3.16 13.23
N THR A 54 6.98 4.15 13.28
CA THR A 54 5.60 3.92 13.71
C THR A 54 4.91 2.86 12.83
N LEU A 55 5.01 2.94 11.51
CA LEU A 55 4.38 1.97 10.62
C LEU A 55 4.94 0.55 10.82
N SER A 56 6.24 0.41 11.10
CA SER A 56 6.85 -0.90 11.36
C SER A 56 6.40 -1.53 12.68
N GLU A 57 5.93 -0.74 13.64
CA GLU A 57 5.36 -1.25 14.90
C GLU A 57 3.93 -1.79 14.71
N PHE A 58 3.14 -1.18 13.82
CA PHE A 58 1.72 -1.52 13.64
C PHE A 58 1.44 -2.45 12.46
N PHE A 59 2.34 -2.52 11.47
CA PHE A 59 2.18 -3.34 10.27
C PHE A 59 3.27 -4.41 10.20
N ASP A 60 3.02 -5.47 9.42
CA ASP A 60 4.01 -6.53 9.14
C ASP A 60 5.12 -6.06 8.17
N ILE A 61 5.76 -4.96 8.50
CA ILE A 61 6.94 -4.42 7.81
C ILE A 61 8.17 -4.93 8.54
N ASP A 62 9.14 -5.42 7.76
CA ASP A 62 10.47 -5.71 8.22
C ASP A 62 11.32 -4.45 8.10
N ARG A 63 11.98 -4.08 9.19
CA ARG A 63 12.93 -2.97 9.29
C ARG A 63 14.29 -3.58 9.60
N ASP A 64 15.11 -3.76 8.58
CA ASP A 64 16.50 -4.20 8.75
C ASP A 64 17.38 -3.00 9.10
N ASP A 65 17.83 -2.97 10.35
CA ASP A 65 18.71 -1.94 10.91
C ASP A 65 20.18 -2.37 11.00
N SER A 66 20.52 -3.55 10.45
CA SER A 66 21.88 -4.12 10.47
C SER A 66 22.89 -3.24 9.72
N THR A 67 22.43 -2.55 8.67
CA THR A 67 23.26 -1.66 7.85
C THR A 67 22.57 -0.34 7.58
N LYS A 68 23.33 0.75 7.53
CA LYS A 68 22.81 2.06 7.12
C LYS A 68 23.01 2.26 5.61
N PRO A 69 22.03 2.84 4.89
CA PRO A 69 20.70 3.23 5.37
C PRO A 69 19.82 2.00 5.67
N TYR A 70 18.97 2.11 6.70
CA TYR A 70 18.03 1.04 7.07
C TYR A 70 17.14 0.66 5.90
N GLN A 71 16.84 -0.63 5.82
CA GLN A 71 16.05 -1.21 4.75
C GLN A 71 14.67 -1.60 5.26
N TYR A 72 13.66 -1.40 4.40
CA TYR A 72 12.26 -1.63 4.69
C TYR A 72 11.66 -2.55 3.64
N SER A 73 10.88 -3.54 4.07
CA SER A 73 10.12 -4.40 3.16
C SER A 73 8.88 -4.94 3.85
N TRP A 74 7.87 -5.34 3.09
CA TRP A 74 6.80 -6.16 3.66
C TRP A 74 7.34 -7.55 3.99
N LYS A 75 7.02 -8.07 5.18
CA LYS A 75 7.36 -9.45 5.55
C LYS A 75 6.77 -10.43 4.52
N PRO A 76 7.40 -11.60 4.28
CA PRO A 76 6.97 -12.51 3.21
C PRO A 76 5.49 -12.95 3.31
N TYR A 77 5.00 -13.12 4.55
CA TYR A 77 3.64 -13.52 4.85
C TYR A 77 2.63 -12.35 4.88
N ALA A 78 3.12 -11.10 4.90
CA ALA A 78 2.26 -9.93 4.92
C ALA A 78 1.50 -9.83 3.60
N LYS A 79 0.21 -9.47 3.66
CA LYS A 79 -0.57 -9.16 2.45
C LYS A 79 -0.12 -7.86 1.77
N GLY A 80 0.67 -7.04 2.46
CA GLY A 80 1.03 -5.68 2.04
C GLY A 80 -0.16 -4.72 2.16
N LEU A 81 0.02 -3.48 1.70
CA LEU A 81 -1.10 -2.57 1.45
C LEU A 81 -1.80 -2.95 0.14
N SER A 82 -2.28 -4.19 0.05
CA SER A 82 -3.10 -4.64 -1.07
C SER A 82 -4.50 -4.03 -0.93
N LEU A 83 -4.65 -2.80 -1.41
CA LEU A 83 -5.91 -2.44 -2.05
C LEU A 83 -6.10 -3.43 -3.21
N PRO A 84 -7.28 -4.01 -3.43
CA PRO A 84 -7.54 -4.84 -4.60
C PRO A 84 -7.56 -3.95 -5.86
N CYS A 85 -6.41 -3.40 -6.24
CA CYS A 85 -6.18 -2.94 -7.60
C CYS A 85 -5.78 -4.18 -8.37
N LEU A 86 -6.76 -4.79 -9.03
CA LEU A 86 -6.49 -5.76 -10.07
C LEU A 86 -5.64 -5.05 -11.13
N SER A 87 -4.50 -5.63 -11.50
CA SER A 87 -3.81 -5.25 -12.74
C SER A 87 -4.77 -5.40 -13.92
N THR A 88 -4.50 -4.74 -15.05
CA THR A 88 -5.35 -4.85 -16.26
C THR A 88 -5.62 -6.30 -16.66
N GLN A 89 -4.62 -7.18 -16.51
CA GLN A 89 -4.77 -8.62 -16.77
C GLN A 89 -5.68 -9.31 -15.75
N GLU A 90 -5.53 -9.01 -14.46
CA GLU A 90 -6.38 -9.55 -13.40
C GLU A 90 -7.82 -9.02 -13.49
N SER A 91 -8.03 -7.76 -13.91
CA SER A 91 -9.34 -7.18 -14.20
C SER A 91 -10.03 -7.93 -15.33
N LEU A 92 -9.30 -8.22 -16.42
CA LEU A 92 -9.82 -8.98 -17.55
C LEU A 92 -10.17 -10.42 -17.16
N LEU A 93 -9.31 -11.07 -16.37
CA LEU A 93 -9.58 -12.41 -15.81
C LEU A 93 -10.83 -12.42 -14.94
N LEU A 94 -11.00 -11.42 -14.06
CA LEU A 94 -12.18 -11.32 -13.20
C LEU A 94 -13.45 -11.09 -14.02
N MET A 95 -13.39 -10.23 -15.04
CA MET A 95 -14.52 -9.95 -15.93
C MET A 95 -14.96 -11.21 -16.70
N LEU A 96 -13.99 -11.99 -17.21
CA LEU A 96 -14.28 -13.27 -17.86
C LEU A 96 -14.90 -14.28 -16.88
N ALA A 97 -14.36 -14.36 -15.66
CA ALA A 97 -14.90 -15.23 -14.62
C ALA A 97 -16.34 -14.84 -14.28
N GLU A 98 -16.65 -13.56 -14.13
CA GLU A 98 -18.00 -13.05 -13.88
C GLU A 98 -18.98 -13.45 -14.99
N GLN A 99 -18.59 -13.27 -16.27
CA GLN A 99 -19.43 -13.63 -17.42
C GLN A 99 -19.70 -15.14 -17.50
N HIS A 100 -18.74 -15.98 -17.11
CA HIS A 100 -18.94 -17.43 -17.10
C HIS A 100 -19.75 -17.90 -15.88
N LEU A 101 -19.56 -17.27 -14.73
CA LEU A 101 -20.23 -17.64 -13.48
C LEU A 101 -21.66 -17.10 -13.39
N SER A 102 -22.00 -16.02 -14.11
CA SER A 102 -23.35 -15.43 -14.11
C SER A 102 -24.45 -16.43 -14.49
N ASN A 103 -24.10 -17.42 -15.32
CA ASN A 103 -25.03 -18.46 -15.79
C ASN A 103 -25.02 -19.73 -14.92
N LEU A 104 -24.09 -19.82 -13.97
CA LEU A 104 -23.86 -21.01 -13.13
C LEU A 104 -24.17 -20.76 -11.66
N LEU A 105 -24.06 -19.50 -11.21
CA LEU A 105 -24.23 -19.12 -9.81
C LEU A 105 -25.59 -18.44 -9.56
N PRO A 106 -26.24 -18.75 -8.42
CA PRO A 106 -27.38 -17.97 -7.93
C PRO A 106 -27.03 -16.49 -7.75
N ALA A 107 -27.98 -15.60 -8.06
CA ALA A 107 -27.80 -14.14 -7.99
C ALA A 107 -27.25 -13.62 -6.65
N LYS A 108 -27.56 -14.32 -5.55
CA LYS A 108 -27.08 -13.96 -4.20
C LYS A 108 -25.56 -14.15 -4.04
N LEU A 109 -24.97 -15.12 -4.75
CA LEU A 109 -23.52 -15.35 -4.79
C LEU A 109 -22.83 -14.41 -5.78
N MET A 110 -23.48 -14.09 -6.90
CA MET A 110 -22.97 -13.08 -7.86
C MET A 110 -22.73 -11.73 -7.19
N LYS A 111 -23.59 -11.33 -6.25
CA LYS A 111 -23.44 -10.06 -5.52
C LYS A 111 -22.15 -9.95 -4.69
N SER A 112 -21.54 -11.07 -4.29
CA SER A 112 -20.23 -11.05 -3.62
C SER A 112 -19.06 -10.76 -4.57
N MET A 113 -19.25 -10.94 -5.90
CA MET A 113 -18.23 -10.64 -6.89
C MET A 113 -18.06 -9.13 -7.12
N GLU A 114 -19.10 -8.33 -6.88
CA GLU A 114 -19.07 -6.85 -6.98
C GLU A 114 -18.00 -6.22 -6.07
N SER A 115 -17.70 -6.85 -4.92
CA SER A 115 -16.69 -6.35 -3.98
C SER A 115 -15.25 -6.43 -4.50
N PHE A 116 -15.03 -7.11 -5.63
CA PHE A 116 -13.73 -7.24 -6.26
C PHE A 116 -13.55 -6.30 -7.45
N HIS A 117 -14.56 -5.53 -7.84
CA HIS A 117 -14.45 -4.54 -8.91
C HIS A 117 -13.69 -3.30 -8.42
N PRO A 118 -12.53 -2.97 -9.00
CA PRO A 118 -11.84 -1.73 -8.69
C PRO A 118 -12.58 -0.57 -9.35
N GLY A 119 -13.55 0.02 -8.63
CA GLY A 119 -14.28 1.21 -9.05
C GLY A 119 -15.75 0.96 -9.38
N ALA A 120 -16.58 1.10 -8.35
CA ALA A 120 -17.95 1.59 -8.49
C ALA A 120 -18.01 3.00 -7.88
#